data_AF-A0AAJ2NS79-F1
#
_entry.id   AF-A0AAJ2NS79-F1
#
_cell.length_a   1.000
_cell.length_b   1.000
_cell.length_c   1.000
_cell.angle_alpha   90.00
_cell.angle_beta   90.00
_cell.angle_gamma   90.00
#
_symmetry.space_group_name_H-M   'P 1'
#
loop_
_entity.id
_entity.type
_entity.pdbx_description
1 polymer ?
#
loop_
_entity_poly.entity_id
_entity_poly.type
_entity_poly.pdbx_seq_one_letter_code
_entity_poly.pdbx_strand_id
1 'polypeptide(L)'
;LLLTIVVWLGLKMTNRLIKPLKEMESISQKMSQGDFSKRIQVDQSDEVGNLAASFNFLASSLETVDQKRREFLQNVSHELRTPLSYMKGYAEAILDGVAGDKKAVERYVSIIHNETDRMQRLVHDLLDLAQLEDDSYPMRDEPLPIAQLITDVADRFDL
;
A
#
# COMPACT_ATOMS: atom_id res chain seq x y z
N LEU A 1 32.52 22.03 -44.82
CA LEU A 1 31.67 20.86 -45.10
C LEU A 1 31.83 19.75 -44.06
N LEU A 2 33.02 19.19 -43.84
CA LEU A 2 33.23 18.17 -42.78
C LEU A 2 32.90 18.69 -41.37
N LEU A 3 33.46 19.85 -40.98
CA LEU A 3 33.18 20.50 -39.68
C LEU A 3 31.69 20.77 -39.47
N THR A 4 30.98 21.25 -40.49
CA THR A 4 29.55 21.55 -40.41
C THR A 4 28.71 20.29 -40.24
N ILE A 5 29.09 19.17 -40.87
CA ILE A 5 28.43 17.87 -40.71
C ILE A 5 28.64 17.34 -39.29
N VAL A 6 29.85 17.40 -38.75
CA VAL A 6 30.16 16.95 -37.40
C VAL A 6 29.36 17.72 -36.36
N VAL A 7 29.28 19.05 -36.49
CA VAL A 7 28.49 19.90 -35.59
C VAL A 7 27.00 19.54 -35.66
N TRP A 8 26.45 19.38 -36.87
CA TRP A 8 25.06 18.98 -37.06
C TRP A 8 24.76 17.60 -36.46
N LEU A 9 25.65 16.62 -36.67
CA LEU A 9 25.50 15.27 -36.13
C LEU A 9 25.56 15.27 -34.59
N GLY A 10 26.46 16.05 -34.00
CA GLY A 10 26.59 16.19 -32.55
C GLY A 10 25.35 16.81 -31.91
N LEU A 11 24.76 17.84 -32.52
CA LEU A 11 23.51 18.43 -32.06
C LEU A 11 22.35 17.42 -32.14
N LYS A 12 22.28 16.66 -33.24
CA LYS A 12 21.27 15.62 -33.42
C LYS A 12 21.41 14.50 -32.37
N MET A 13 22.64 14.04 -32.11
CA MET A 13 22.92 13.01 -31.10
C MET A 13 22.60 13.49 -29.68
N THR A 14 22.88 14.76 -29.39
CA THR A 14 22.54 15.38 -28.10
C THR A 14 21.04 15.34 -27.84
N ASN A 15 20.23 15.72 -28.84
CA ASN A 15 18.78 15.75 -28.67
C ASN A 15 18.12 14.37 -28.75
N ARG A 16 18.69 13.42 -29.52
CA ARG A 16 18.09 12.11 -29.71
C ARG A 16 18.48 11.05 -28.69
N LEU A 17 19.70 11.13 -28.13
CA LEU A 17 20.22 10.12 -27.22
C LEU A 17 20.57 10.73 -25.84
N ILE A 18 21.41 11.77 -25.82
CA ILE A 18 22.03 12.24 -24.57
C ILE A 18 21.02 12.92 -23.64
N LYS A 19 20.17 13.81 -24.16
CA LYS A 19 19.14 14.49 -23.36
C LYS A 19 18.17 13.51 -22.70
N PRO A 20 17.51 12.59 -23.44
CA PRO A 20 16.60 11.61 -22.84
C PRO A 20 17.28 10.78 -21.76
N LEU A 21 18.51 10.30 -21.98
CA LEU A 21 19.24 9.49 -20.98
C LEU A 21 19.53 10.27 -19.69
N LYS A 22 19.94 11.53 -19.79
CA LYS A 22 20.11 12.40 -18.60
C LYS A 22 18.80 12.69 -17.88
N GLU A 23 17.70 12.80 -18.61
CA GLU A 23 16.36 12.94 -18.01
C GLU A 23 15.97 11.66 -17.27
N MET A 24 16.21 10.47 -17.85
CA MET A 24 15.94 9.20 -17.16
C MET A 24 16.77 9.08 -15.87
N GLU A 25 18.05 9.46 -15.90
CA GLU A 25 18.93 9.49 -14.72
C GLU A 25 18.36 10.40 -13.62
N SER A 26 18.02 11.64 -13.98
CA SER A 26 17.45 12.63 -13.05
C SER A 26 16.11 12.17 -12.46
N ILE A 27 15.23 11.60 -13.28
CA ILE A 27 13.94 11.07 -12.81
C ILE A 27 14.16 9.85 -11.93
N SER A 28 15.06 8.93 -12.29
CA SER A 28 15.39 7.77 -11.47
C SER A 28 15.90 8.18 -10.09
N GLN A 29 16.70 9.25 -10.01
CA GLN A 29 17.15 9.80 -8.73
C GLN A 29 15.98 10.33 -7.89
N LYS A 30 15.01 11.00 -8.50
CA LYS A 30 13.78 11.46 -7.80
C LYS A 30 12.88 10.29 -7.39
N MET A 31 12.75 9.27 -8.23
CA MET A 31 12.02 8.04 -7.91
C MET A 31 12.65 7.31 -6.72
N SER A 32 13.99 7.32 -6.61
CA SER A 32 14.68 6.77 -5.43
C SER A 32 14.35 7.51 -4.12
N GLN A 33 13.87 8.75 -4.23
CA GLN A 33 13.40 9.57 -3.11
C GLN A 33 11.88 9.50 -2.93
N GLY A 34 11.19 8.67 -3.72
CA GLY A 34 9.74 8.46 -3.65
C GLY A 34 8.89 9.41 -4.50
N ASP A 35 9.48 10.26 -5.34
CA ASP A 35 8.74 11.06 -6.32
C ASP A 35 8.57 10.28 -7.63
N PHE A 36 7.43 9.59 -7.75
CA PHE A 36 7.05 8.83 -8.95
C PHE A 36 6.21 9.64 -9.94
N SER A 37 6.02 10.96 -9.74
CA SER A 37 5.12 11.77 -10.58
C SER A 37 5.72 12.21 -11.92
N LYS A 38 7.05 12.16 -12.06
CA LYS A 38 7.76 12.65 -13.24
C LYS A 38 7.72 11.64 -14.38
N ARG A 39 7.72 12.14 -15.62
CA ARG A 39 7.67 11.36 -16.86
C ARG A 39 8.64 11.96 -17.88
N ILE A 40 9.16 11.08 -18.73
CA ILE A 40 10.00 11.45 -19.88
C ILE A 40 9.07 11.76 -21.05
N GLN A 41 9.31 12.84 -21.78
CA GLN A 41 8.58 13.13 -23.01
C GLN A 41 9.04 12.19 -24.13
N VAL A 42 8.09 11.52 -24.78
CA VAL A 42 8.37 10.54 -25.83
C VAL A 42 8.06 11.16 -27.19
N ASP A 43 9.02 11.93 -27.72
CA ASP A 43 8.90 12.59 -29.03
C ASP A 43 9.53 11.77 -30.16
N GLN A 44 10.12 10.62 -29.84
CA GLN A 44 10.94 9.82 -30.75
C GLN A 44 10.31 8.44 -30.98
N SER A 45 10.44 7.91 -32.19
CA SER A 45 9.93 6.58 -32.59
C SER A 45 11.05 5.56 -32.80
N ASP A 46 12.19 5.76 -32.13
CA ASP A 46 13.34 4.85 -32.14
C ASP A 46 13.43 4.04 -30.84
N GLU A 47 14.52 3.29 -30.66
CA GLU A 47 14.74 2.45 -29.48
C GLU A 47 14.79 3.26 -28.18
N VAL A 48 15.26 4.51 -28.23
CA VAL A 48 15.26 5.40 -27.06
C VAL A 48 13.85 5.86 -26.74
N GLY A 49 13.03 6.15 -27.75
CA GLY A 49 11.60 6.38 -27.58
C GLY A 49 10.88 5.20 -26.92
N ASN A 50 11.13 3.97 -27.38
CA ASN A 50 10.56 2.76 -26.79
C ASN A 50 11.01 2.56 -25.33
N LEU A 51 12.30 2.77 -25.04
CA LEU A 51 12.82 2.70 -23.67
C LEU A 51 12.17 3.75 -22.76
N ALA A 52 12.00 4.98 -23.24
CA ALA A 52 11.32 6.04 -22.50
C ALA A 52 9.86 5.68 -22.19
N ALA A 53 9.15 5.06 -23.14
CA ALA A 53 7.80 4.57 -22.94
C ALA A 53 7.75 3.45 -21.87
N SER A 54 8.65 2.46 -21.95
CA SER A 54 8.77 1.40 -20.94
C SER A 54 9.13 1.95 -19.55
N PHE A 55 10.01 2.96 -19.48
CA PHE A 55 10.36 3.63 -18.23
C PHE A 55 9.16 4.36 -17.63
N ASN A 56 8.39 5.09 -18.44
CA ASN A 56 7.17 5.75 -17.99
C ASN A 56 6.11 4.76 -17.47
N PHE A 57 6.00 3.59 -18.11
CA PHE A 57 5.13 2.51 -17.62
C PHE A 57 5.59 2.03 -16.24
N LEU A 58 6.89 1.74 -16.06
CA LEU A 58 7.45 1.37 -14.76
C LEU A 58 7.19 2.44 -13.69
N ALA A 59 7.40 3.72 -14.02
CA ALA A 59 7.12 4.82 -13.11
C ALA A 59 5.65 4.86 -12.69
N SER A 60 4.72 4.63 -13.63
CA SER A 60 3.28 4.55 -13.33
C SER A 60 2.91 3.34 -12.47
N SER A 61 3.53 2.19 -12.70
CA SER A 61 3.33 1.00 -11.87
C SER A 61 3.80 1.25 -10.44
N LEU A 62 4.99 1.84 -10.27
CA LEU A 62 5.53 2.19 -8.95
C LEU A 62 4.67 3.24 -8.24
N GLU A 63 4.20 4.26 -8.94
CA GLU A 63 3.27 5.25 -8.38
C GLU A 63 1.98 4.59 -7.89
N THR A 64 1.44 3.65 -8.66
CA THR A 64 0.24 2.89 -8.27
C THR A 64 0.47 2.06 -7.01
N VAL A 65 1.63 1.39 -6.91
CA VAL A 65 2.01 0.62 -5.72
C VAL A 65 2.18 1.54 -4.50
N ASP A 66 2.88 2.66 -4.65
CA ASP A 66 3.06 3.62 -3.55
C ASP A 66 1.73 4.24 -3.09
N GLN A 67 0.85 4.56 -4.03
CA GLN A 67 -0.49 5.08 -3.71
C GLN A 67 -1.31 4.06 -2.92
N LYS A 68 -1.36 2.80 -3.37
CA LYS A 68 -2.04 1.72 -2.63
C LYS A 68 -1.46 1.52 -1.23
N ARG A 69 -0.13 1.55 -1.10
CA ARG A 69 0.54 1.48 0.20
C ARG A 69 0.13 2.63 1.11
N ARG A 70 0.06 3.86 0.61
CA ARG A 70 -0.38 5.04 1.39
C ARG A 70 -1.83 4.93 1.82
N GLU A 71 -2.73 4.53 0.91
CA GLU A 71 -4.15 4.33 1.20
C GLU A 71 -4.34 3.25 2.28
N PHE A 72 -3.62 2.13 2.17
CA PHE A 72 -3.61 1.08 3.18
C PHE A 72 -3.17 1.61 4.56
N LEU A 73 -2.03 2.31 4.62
CA LEU A 73 -1.53 2.88 5.89
C LEU A 73 -2.50 3.90 6.50
N GLN A 74 -3.17 4.71 5.67
CA GLN A 74 -4.21 5.63 6.13
C GLN A 74 -5.41 4.88 6.70
N ASN A 75 -5.90 3.86 5.99
CA ASN A 75 -7.04 3.06 6.43
C ASN A 75 -6.75 2.37 7.77
N VAL A 76 -5.59 1.71 7.89
CA VAL A 76 -5.14 1.11 9.15
C VAL A 76 -5.07 2.16 10.26
N SER A 77 -4.46 3.32 10.00
CA SER A 77 -4.37 4.39 11.00
C SER A 77 -5.74 4.89 11.47
N HIS A 78 -6.72 4.98 10.57
CA HIS A 78 -8.08 5.37 10.89
C HIS A 78 -8.81 4.31 11.72
N GLU A 79 -8.71 3.05 11.31
CA GLU A 79 -9.34 1.91 11.98
C GLU A 79 -8.79 1.65 13.38
N LEU A 80 -7.51 1.98 13.64
CA LEU A 80 -6.89 1.91 14.98
C LEU A 80 -7.25 3.09 15.88
N ARG A 81 -7.43 4.29 15.31
CA ARG A 81 -7.62 5.54 16.06
C ARG A 81 -8.90 5.54 16.90
N THR A 82 -10.02 5.14 16.29
CA THR A 82 -11.32 5.07 16.96
C THR A 82 -11.30 4.15 18.19
N PRO A 83 -10.85 2.88 18.08
CA PRO A 83 -10.64 1.97 19.21
C PRO A 83 -9.86 2.61 20.35
N LEU A 84 -8.70 3.17 20.01
CA LEU A 84 -7.76 3.70 20.98
C LEU A 84 -8.34 4.91 21.70
N SER A 85 -9.12 5.73 20.98
CA SER A 85 -9.78 6.90 21.55
C SER A 85 -10.88 6.49 22.54
N TYR A 86 -11.65 5.44 22.24
CA TYR A 86 -12.63 4.89 23.18
C TYR A 86 -11.95 4.27 24.40
N MET A 87 -10.98 3.39 24.20
CA MET A 87 -10.26 2.77 25.32
C MET A 87 -9.65 3.81 26.25
N LYS A 88 -9.00 4.82 25.67
CA LYS A 88 -8.41 5.93 26.42
C LYS A 88 -9.48 6.75 27.16
N GLY A 89 -10.53 7.20 26.49
CA GLY A 89 -11.56 8.03 27.12
C GLY A 89 -12.31 7.32 28.25
N TYR A 90 -12.60 6.03 28.10
CA TYR A 90 -13.22 5.24 29.17
C TYR A 90 -12.25 4.95 30.32
N ALA A 91 -10.97 4.68 30.03
CA ALA A 91 -9.96 4.51 31.06
C ALA A 91 -9.73 5.80 31.85
N GLU A 92 -9.65 6.96 31.18
CA GLU A 92 -9.58 8.29 31.82
C GLU A 92 -10.80 8.53 32.70
N ALA A 93 -12.01 8.23 32.22
CA ALA A 93 -13.23 8.39 33.03
C ALA A 93 -13.21 7.56 34.33
N ILE A 94 -12.64 6.35 34.28
CA ILE A 94 -12.47 5.50 35.47
C ILE A 94 -11.41 6.09 36.41
N LEU A 95 -10.25 6.49 35.87
CA LEU A 95 -9.13 7.01 36.64
C LEU A 95 -9.46 8.35 37.34
N ASP A 96 -10.20 9.22 36.66
CA ASP A 96 -10.59 10.53 37.18
C ASP A 96 -11.75 10.44 38.19
N GLY A 97 -12.30 9.25 38.42
CA GLY A 97 -13.43 9.03 39.34
C GLY A 97 -14.74 9.61 38.85
N VAL A 98 -14.83 10.00 37.58
CA VAL A 98 -16.05 10.52 36.94
C VAL A 98 -16.96 9.39 36.40
N ALA A 99 -16.46 8.15 36.42
CA ALA A 99 -17.22 6.95 36.11
C ALA A 99 -18.24 6.61 37.22
N GLY A 100 -19.35 7.36 37.23
CA GLY A 100 -20.55 7.20 38.08
C GLY A 100 -20.53 6.12 39.16
N ASP A 101 -21.34 5.07 38.98
CA ASP A 101 -21.48 3.96 39.92
C ASP A 101 -20.68 2.72 39.48
N LYS A 102 -20.68 1.68 40.32
CA LYS A 102 -20.01 0.41 40.02
C LYS A 102 -20.45 -0.19 38.68
N LYS A 103 -21.74 -0.05 38.32
CA LYS A 103 -22.27 -0.54 37.04
C LYS A 103 -21.70 0.24 35.85
N ALA A 104 -21.52 1.55 35.98
CA ALA A 104 -20.88 2.38 34.96
C ALA A 104 -19.43 1.95 34.73
N VAL A 105 -18.67 1.72 35.81
CA VAL A 105 -17.29 1.20 35.72
C VAL A 105 -17.25 -0.17 35.04
N GLU A 106 -18.11 -1.11 35.44
CA GLU A 106 -18.20 -2.44 34.79
C GLU A 106 -18.50 -2.32 33.29
N ARG A 107 -19.40 -1.40 32.89
CA ARG A 107 -19.69 -1.11 31.48
C ARG A 107 -18.49 -0.55 30.73
N TYR A 108 -17.76 0.40 31.32
CA TYR A 108 -16.58 0.99 30.69
C TYR A 108 -15.46 -0.02 30.51
N VAL A 109 -15.20 -0.86 31.52
CA VAL A 109 -14.25 -1.98 31.41
C VAL A 109 -14.67 -2.95 30.31
N SER A 110 -15.96 -3.28 30.20
CA SER A 110 -16.48 -4.13 29.13
C SER A 110 -16.27 -3.51 27.74
N ILE A 111 -16.46 -2.20 27.58
CA ILE A 111 -16.19 -1.51 26.31
C ILE A 111 -14.69 -1.56 25.97
N ILE A 112 -13.82 -1.28 26.93
CA ILE A 112 -12.36 -1.36 26.73
C ILE A 112 -11.95 -2.77 26.29
N HIS A 113 -12.50 -3.80 26.94
CA HIS A 113 -12.24 -5.20 26.60
C HIS A 113 -12.68 -5.53 25.18
N ASN A 114 -13.92 -5.22 24.80
CA ASN A 114 -14.44 -5.50 23.46
C ASN A 114 -13.64 -4.81 22.36
N GLU A 115 -13.16 -3.59 22.64
CA GLU A 115 -12.36 -2.83 21.70
C GLU A 115 -10.93 -3.38 21.59
N THR A 116 -10.38 -3.93 22.68
CA THR A 116 -9.12 -4.68 22.66
C THR A 116 -9.25 -5.94 21.80
N ASP A 117 -10.35 -6.69 21.94
CA ASP A 117 -10.62 -7.86 21.09
C ASP A 117 -10.77 -7.48 19.61
N ARG A 118 -11.39 -6.33 19.31
CA ARG A 118 -11.50 -5.80 17.94
C ARG A 118 -10.12 -5.47 17.38
N MET A 119 -9.26 -4.81 18.15
CA MET A 119 -7.89 -4.50 17.76
C MET A 119 -7.06 -5.76 17.51
N GLN A 120 -7.23 -6.80 18.35
CA GLN A 120 -6.54 -8.06 18.17
C GLN A 120 -6.93 -8.74 16.85
N ARG A 121 -8.23 -8.78 16.52
CA ARG A 121 -8.70 -9.29 15.22
C ARG A 121 -8.11 -8.50 14.05
N LEU A 122 -8.16 -7.17 14.11
CA LEU A 122 -7.59 -6.32 13.06
C LEU A 122 -6.08 -6.58 12.87
N VAL A 123 -5.31 -6.70 13.95
CA VAL A 123 -3.87 -7.02 13.86
C VAL A 123 -3.65 -8.40 13.24
N HIS A 124 -4.47 -9.39 13.59
CA HIS A 124 -4.41 -10.72 12.99
C HIS A 124 -4.69 -10.67 11.48
N ASP A 125 -5.77 -10.01 11.07
CA ASP A 125 -6.14 -9.85 9.66
C ASP A 125 -5.02 -9.15 8.85
N LEU A 126 -4.33 -8.18 9.46
CA LEU A 126 -3.18 -7.50 8.82
C LEU A 126 -1.96 -8.42 8.67
N LEU A 127 -1.71 -9.28 9.66
CA LEU A 127 -0.62 -10.27 9.59
C LEU A 127 -0.91 -11.35 8.54
N ASP A 128 -2.16 -11.81 8.46
CA ASP A 128 -2.60 -12.77 7.45
C ASP A 128 -2.45 -12.17 6.04
N LEU A 129 -2.89 -10.92 5.85
CA LEU A 129 -2.71 -10.21 4.58
C LEU A 129 -1.24 -10.10 4.19
N ALA A 130 -0.36 -9.74 5.13
CA ALA A 130 1.08 -9.63 4.88
C ALA A 130 1.73 -10.98 4.52
N GLN A 131 1.22 -12.09 5.09
CA GLN A 131 1.69 -13.43 4.75
C GLN A 131 1.18 -13.91 3.38
N LEU A 132 -0.01 -13.49 2.97
CA LEU A 132 -0.59 -13.81 1.66
C LEU A 132 0.09 -13.05 0.51
N GLU A 133 0.67 -11.88 0.76
CA GLU A 133 1.45 -11.14 -0.24
C GLU A 133 2.84 -11.74 -0.50
N ASP A 134 3.36 -12.56 0.43
CA ASP A 134 4.56 -13.34 0.18
C ASP A 134 4.20 -14.57 -0.66
N ASP A 135 4.93 -14.79 -1.76
CA ASP A 135 4.75 -15.92 -2.71
C ASP A 135 4.98 -17.30 -2.04
N SER A 136 5.22 -17.31 -0.72
CA SER A 136 5.56 -18.46 0.10
C SER A 136 4.37 -19.10 0.81
N TYR A 137 3.15 -18.55 0.72
CA TYR A 137 1.97 -19.22 1.30
C TYR A 137 1.64 -20.48 0.48
N PRO A 138 1.90 -21.71 0.99
CA PRO A 138 1.77 -22.90 0.20
C PRO A 138 0.28 -23.19 -0.02
N MET A 139 -0.25 -22.80 -1.18
CA MET A 139 -1.59 -23.21 -1.57
C MET A 139 -1.60 -24.73 -1.78
N ARG A 140 -2.40 -25.42 -0.97
CA ARG A 140 -2.62 -26.86 -1.09
C ARG A 140 -3.88 -27.09 -1.89
N ASP A 141 -3.69 -27.39 -3.17
CA ASP A 141 -4.79 -27.80 -4.03
C ASP A 141 -5.18 -29.24 -3.73
N GLU A 142 -6.31 -29.43 -3.05
CA GLU A 142 -6.89 -30.74 -2.76
C GLU A 142 -8.39 -30.76 -3.09
N PRO A 143 -8.95 -31.89 -3.59
CA PRO A 143 -10.38 -31.99 -3.88
C PRO A 143 -11.22 -31.69 -2.64
N LEU A 144 -12.03 -30.63 -2.70
CA LEU A 144 -12.83 -30.17 -1.58
C LEU A 144 -14.33 -30.42 -1.84
N PRO A 145 -15.02 -31.22 -1.01
CA PRO A 145 -16.46 -31.44 -1.12
C PRO A 145 -17.23 -30.22 -0.62
N ILE A 146 -17.53 -29.29 -1.54
CA ILE A 146 -18.19 -28.00 -1.24
C ILE A 146 -19.49 -28.18 -0.44
N ALA A 147 -20.29 -29.21 -0.75
CA ALA A 147 -21.53 -29.48 -0.03
C ALA A 147 -21.29 -29.74 1.47
N GLN A 148 -20.27 -30.55 1.80
CA GLN A 148 -19.91 -30.85 3.19
C GLN A 148 -19.38 -29.59 3.89
N LEU A 149 -18.50 -28.83 3.22
CA LEU A 149 -17.97 -27.59 3.78
C LEU A 149 -19.08 -26.59 4.12
N ILE A 150 -20.06 -26.43 3.22
CA ILE A 150 -21.20 -25.54 3.46
C ILE A 150 -22.02 -26.01 4.65
N THR A 151 -22.30 -27.32 4.77
CA THR A 151 -23.02 -27.88 5.92
C THR A 151 -22.25 -27.69 7.22
N ASP A 152 -20.95 -28.01 7.25
CA ASP A 152 -20.09 -27.85 8.43
C ASP A 152 -20.03 -26.39 8.90
N VAL A 153 -19.99 -25.44 7.95
CA VAL A 153 -20.00 -24.01 8.26
C VAL A 153 -21.37 -23.58 8.76
N ALA A 154 -22.46 -23.99 8.10
CA ALA A 154 -23.82 -23.66 8.51
C ALA A 154 -24.11 -24.15 9.94
N ASP A 155 -23.77 -25.40 10.24
CA ASP A 155 -23.94 -26.01 11.57
C ASP A 155 -23.11 -25.30 12.66
N ARG A 156 -21.98 -24.69 12.29
CA ARG A 156 -21.13 -23.93 13.24
C ARG A 156 -21.70 -22.55 13.56
N PHE A 157 -22.47 -21.94 12.65
CA PHE A 157 -23.06 -20.62 12.82
C PHE A 157 -24.53 -20.65 13.28
N ASP A 158 -25.23 -21.78 13.10
CA ASP A 158 -26.52 -22.05 13.74
C ASP A 158 -26.31 -22.48 15.21
N LEU A 159 -26.07 -21.48 16.07
CA LEU A 159 -26.29 -21.56 17.53
C LEU A 159 -27.73 -21.15 17.87
#